data_AF-A0A7S7VWE5-F1
#
_entry.id   AF-A0A7S7VWE5-F1
#
_cell.length_a   1.000
_cell.length_b   1.000
_cell.length_c   1.000
_cell.angle_alpha   90.00
_cell.angle_beta   90.00
_cell.angle_gamma   90.00
#
_symmetry.space_group_name_H-M   'P 1'
#
loop_
_entity.id
_entity.type
_entity.pdbx_description
1 polymer ?
#
loop_
_entity_poly.entity_id
_entity_poly.type
_entity_poly.pdbx_seq_one_letter_code
_entity_poly.pdbx_strand_id
1 'polypeptide(L)'
;MAKAETPREPKVASPERIAAFRTGISAESRATAYLMAKGYRILAKRYRTPHGEIDIVARRRNLIAFVEVKARASLDDAAFAVTPRQQQRIIDAAQGWLVAHPEHAEFELRFDAMLIAPRSLPRHVLAAFDAST
;
A
#
# COMPACT_ATOMS: atom_id res chain seq x y z
N MET A 1 -4.64 36.20 -28.37
CA MET A 1 -3.33 35.58 -28.66
C MET A 1 -3.18 34.36 -27.78
N ALA A 2 -3.33 33.16 -28.33
CA ALA A 2 -3.21 31.91 -27.58
C ALA A 2 -1.74 31.56 -27.40
N LYS A 3 -1.29 31.36 -26.15
CA LYS A 3 0.05 30.88 -25.84
C LYS A 3 0.00 29.35 -25.95
N ALA A 4 0.68 28.80 -26.96
CA ALA A 4 0.81 27.36 -27.12
C ALA A 4 1.61 26.78 -25.94
N GLU A 5 1.04 25.80 -25.23
CA GLU A 5 1.77 24.99 -24.26
C GLU A 5 2.63 23.98 -25.01
N THR A 6 3.94 24.09 -24.84
CA THR A 6 4.91 23.12 -25.36
C THR A 6 4.70 21.76 -24.67
N PRO A 7 4.63 20.64 -25.40
CA PRO A 7 4.52 19.31 -24.80
C PRO A 7 5.70 19.05 -23.84
N ARG A 8 5.42 18.73 -22.58
CA ARG A 8 6.45 18.32 -21.62
C ARG A 8 7.01 16.97 -22.05
N GLU A 9 8.30 16.92 -22.41
CA GLU A 9 9.00 15.67 -22.68
C GLU A 9 8.87 14.70 -21.49
N PRO A 10 8.67 13.40 -21.74
CA PRO A 10 8.55 12.41 -20.68
C PRO A 10 9.86 12.33 -19.90
N LYS A 11 9.81 12.65 -18.60
CA LYS A 11 10.97 12.61 -17.71
C LYS A 11 11.44 11.16 -17.55
N VAL A 12 12.56 10.79 -18.15
CA VAL A 12 13.20 9.47 -17.98
C VAL A 12 13.50 9.26 -16.49
N ALA A 13 13.04 8.13 -15.93
CA ALA A 13 13.23 7.85 -14.50
C ALA A 13 14.72 7.61 -14.18
N SER A 14 15.20 8.17 -13.07
CA SER A 14 16.58 7.95 -12.62
C SER A 14 16.84 6.48 -12.28
N PRO A 15 18.09 5.98 -12.43
CA PRO A 15 18.45 4.60 -12.07
C PRO A 15 18.06 4.21 -10.64
N GLU A 16 18.20 5.12 -9.69
CA GLU A 16 17.80 4.94 -8.29
C GLU A 16 16.29 4.71 -8.15
N ARG A 17 15.48 5.46 -8.91
CA ARG A 17 14.02 5.31 -8.90
C ARG A 17 13.60 3.97 -9.51
N ILE A 18 14.31 3.50 -10.53
CA ILE A 18 14.10 2.18 -11.14
C ILE A 18 14.46 1.06 -10.14
N ALA A 19 15.59 1.19 -9.45
CA ALA A 19 16.02 0.22 -8.44
C ALA A 19 15.04 0.17 -7.25
N ALA A 20 14.62 1.32 -6.74
CA ALA A 20 13.61 1.42 -5.69
C ALA A 20 12.28 0.79 -6.13
N PHE A 21 11.86 1.03 -7.37
CA PHE A 21 10.65 0.42 -7.94
C PHE A 21 10.74 -1.11 -8.02
N ARG A 22 11.85 -1.66 -8.50
CA ARG A 22 12.08 -3.11 -8.55
C ARG A 22 12.08 -3.74 -7.16
N THR A 23 12.75 -3.09 -6.20
CA THR A 23 12.74 -3.51 -4.79
C THR A 23 11.31 -3.48 -4.24
N GLY A 24 10.53 -2.45 -4.55
CA GLY A 24 9.11 -2.33 -4.19
C GLY A 24 8.27 -3.48 -4.74
N ILE A 25 8.40 -3.82 -6.03
CA ILE A 25 7.66 -4.95 -6.64
C ILE A 25 8.01 -6.28 -5.96
N SER A 26 9.29 -6.51 -5.68
CA SER A 26 9.74 -7.71 -4.97
C SER A 26 9.15 -7.76 -3.56
N ALA A 27 9.10 -6.61 -2.86
CA ALA A 27 8.51 -6.50 -1.54
C ALA A 27 7.01 -6.77 -1.54
N GLU A 28 6.25 -6.21 -2.49
CA GLU A 28 4.81 -6.44 -2.66
C GLU A 28 4.51 -7.92 -2.91
N SER A 29 5.32 -8.59 -3.74
CA SER A 29 5.16 -10.02 -4.04
C SER A 29 5.36 -10.87 -2.78
N ARG A 30 6.39 -10.56 -1.97
CA ARG A 30 6.63 -11.23 -0.68
C ARG A 30 5.52 -10.96 0.34
N ALA A 31 5.04 -9.73 0.41
CA ALA A 31 3.93 -9.33 1.27
C ALA A 31 2.65 -10.11 0.90
N THR A 32 2.34 -10.19 -0.39
CA THR A 32 1.21 -10.94 -0.93
C THR A 32 1.32 -12.42 -0.56
N ALA A 33 2.46 -13.06 -0.83
CA ALA A 33 2.67 -14.48 -0.50
C ALA A 33 2.51 -14.76 1.00
N TYR A 34 3.03 -13.88 1.84
CA TYR A 34 2.92 -13.99 3.30
C TYR A 34 1.47 -13.82 3.79
N LEU A 35 0.72 -12.85 3.24
CA LEU A 35 -0.70 -12.67 3.56
C LEU A 35 -1.52 -13.89 3.16
N MET A 36 -1.30 -14.43 1.96
CA MET A 36 -1.96 -15.66 1.50
C MET A 36 -1.65 -16.85 2.41
N ALA A 37 -0.39 -17.03 2.81
CA ALA A 37 0.01 -18.06 3.77
C ALA A 37 -0.64 -17.89 5.15
N LYS A 38 -0.96 -16.64 5.56
CA LYS A 38 -1.72 -16.33 6.78
C LYS A 38 -3.25 -16.48 6.62
N GLY A 39 -3.72 -16.95 5.47
CA GLY A 39 -5.13 -17.20 5.18
C GLY A 39 -5.91 -15.95 4.76
N TYR A 40 -5.24 -14.92 4.26
CA TYR A 40 -5.91 -13.79 3.62
C TYR A 40 -6.15 -14.08 2.14
N ARG A 41 -7.29 -13.64 1.62
CA ARG A 41 -7.57 -13.54 0.18
C ARG A 41 -7.15 -12.17 -0.32
N ILE A 42 -6.34 -12.11 -1.37
CA ILE A 42 -5.98 -10.83 -2.00
C ILE A 42 -7.13 -10.39 -2.90
N LEU A 43 -7.65 -9.18 -2.66
CA LEU A 43 -8.74 -8.59 -3.43
C LEU A 43 -8.20 -7.60 -4.48
N ALA A 44 -7.15 -6.84 -4.14
CA ALA A 44 -6.50 -5.94 -5.06
C ALA A 44 -5.01 -5.78 -4.73
N LYS A 45 -4.23 -5.36 -5.72
CA LYS A 45 -2.82 -4.96 -5.59
C LYS A 45 -2.60 -3.66 -6.35
N ARG A 46 -1.79 -2.75 -5.79
CA ARG A 46 -1.50 -1.42 -6.34
C ARG A 46 -2.77 -0.68 -6.77
N TYR A 47 -3.77 -0.67 -5.89
CA TYR A 47 -5.02 0.03 -6.14
C TYR A 47 -4.76 1.54 -6.08
N ARG A 48 -5.15 2.27 -7.13
CA ARG A 48 -4.87 3.70 -7.27
C ARG A 48 -6.15 4.48 -7.50
N THR A 49 -6.24 5.62 -6.85
CA THR A 49 -7.27 6.64 -7.09
C THR A 49 -6.57 7.97 -7.41
N PRO A 50 -7.31 9.00 -7.86
CA PRO A 50 -6.73 10.33 -8.04
C PRO A 50 -6.12 10.92 -6.75
N HIS A 51 -6.61 10.48 -5.58
CA HIS A 51 -6.27 11.05 -4.28
C HIS A 51 -5.28 10.19 -3.49
N GLY A 52 -5.15 8.90 -3.83
CA GLY A 52 -4.39 7.96 -3.02
C GLY A 52 -4.01 6.66 -3.71
N GLU A 53 -3.31 5.80 -2.98
CA GLU A 53 -3.02 4.44 -3.41
C GLU A 53 -2.95 3.49 -2.21
N ILE A 54 -3.24 2.21 -2.47
CA ILE A 54 -3.10 1.10 -1.51
C ILE A 54 -2.28 0.01 -2.19
N ASP A 55 -1.21 -0.44 -1.55
CA ASP A 55 -0.35 -1.50 -2.11
C ASP A 55 -1.10 -2.83 -2.19
N ILE A 56 -1.80 -3.25 -1.13
CA ILE A 56 -2.56 -4.50 -1.11
C ILE A 56 -3.89 -4.31 -0.36
N VAL A 57 -4.98 -4.77 -0.97
CA VAL A 57 -6.27 -4.95 -0.29
C VAL A 57 -6.46 -6.44 -0.07
N ALA A 58 -6.64 -6.85 1.18
CA ALA A 58 -6.72 -8.25 1.57
C ALA A 58 -7.91 -8.50 2.51
N ARG A 59 -8.57 -9.64 2.36
CA ARG A 59 -9.71 -10.05 3.19
C ARG A 59 -9.39 -11.27 4.03
N ARG A 60 -9.87 -11.30 5.27
CA ARG A 60 -9.90 -12.52 6.10
C ARG A 60 -11.14 -12.52 6.97
N ARG A 61 -12.03 -13.51 6.80
CA ARG A 61 -13.34 -13.55 7.49
C ARG A 61 -14.14 -12.26 7.21
N ASN A 62 -14.55 -11.53 8.25
CA ASN A 62 -15.31 -10.27 8.17
C ASN A 62 -14.39 -9.02 8.25
N LEU A 63 -13.11 -9.16 7.91
CA LEU A 63 -12.13 -8.07 7.95
C LEU A 63 -11.61 -7.77 6.53
N ILE A 64 -11.56 -6.48 6.19
CA ILE A 64 -10.78 -5.92 5.09
C ILE A 64 -9.54 -5.22 5.66
N ALA A 65 -8.36 -5.68 5.26
CA ALA A 65 -7.08 -5.10 5.57
C ALA A 65 -6.56 -4.30 4.37
N PHE A 66 -6.38 -3.00 4.57
CA PHE A 66 -5.68 -2.11 3.64
C PHE A 66 -4.21 -2.06 4.07
N VAL A 67 -3.33 -2.68 3.29
CA VAL A 67 -1.95 -2.92 3.69
C VAL A 67 -0.99 -2.05 2.88
N GLU A 68 -0.21 -1.24 3.57
CA GLU A 68 0.93 -0.51 3.00
C GLU A 68 2.20 -1.38 3.10
N VAL A 69 2.97 -1.50 2.02
CA VAL A 69 4.20 -2.32 1.99
C VAL A 69 5.43 -1.42 2.10
N LYS A 70 6.28 -1.70 3.09
CA LYS A 70 7.51 -0.96 3.33
C LYS A 70 8.74 -1.86 3.21
N ALA A 71 9.53 -1.62 2.17
CA ALA A 71 10.89 -2.13 2.09
C ALA A 71 11.77 -1.44 3.14
N ARG A 72 12.61 -2.21 3.82
CA ARG A 72 13.58 -1.77 4.83
C ARG A 72 14.91 -2.48 4.62
N ALA A 73 15.98 -1.86 5.12
CA ALA A 73 17.29 -2.51 5.17
C ALA A 73 17.31 -3.59 6.27
N SER A 74 16.71 -3.30 7.42
CA SER A 74 16.51 -4.23 8.53
C SER A 74 15.09 -4.12 9.10
N LEU A 75 14.60 -5.17 9.75
CA LEU A 75 13.33 -5.09 10.49
C LEU A 75 13.49 -4.42 11.86
N ASP A 76 14.71 -4.27 12.35
CA ASP A 76 14.99 -3.66 13.66
C ASP A 76 15.08 -2.13 13.58
N ASP A 77 14.85 -1.57 12.39
CA ASP A 77 14.70 -0.13 12.17
C ASP A 77 13.50 0.38 12.98
N ALA A 78 13.77 0.96 14.15
CA ALA A 78 12.76 1.39 15.13
C ALA A 78 11.82 2.49 14.61
N ALA A 79 12.22 3.21 13.56
CA ALA A 79 11.48 4.33 12.97
C ALA A 79 10.36 3.87 12.01
N PHE A 80 9.46 2.99 12.46
CA PHE A 80 8.27 2.66 11.69
C PHE A 80 7.06 3.46 12.19
N ALA A 81 6.64 4.44 11.39
CA ALA A 81 5.35 5.09 11.50
C ALA A 81 4.79 5.34 10.09
N VAL A 82 3.49 5.13 9.91
CA VAL A 82 2.79 5.61 8.71
C VAL A 82 2.58 7.11 8.91
N THR A 83 3.24 7.94 8.10
CA THR A 83 3.15 9.40 8.26
C THR A 83 1.72 9.90 8.03
N PRO A 84 1.29 11.02 8.63
CA PRO A 84 -0.07 11.55 8.43
C PRO A 84 -0.47 11.71 6.96
N ARG A 85 0.47 12.15 6.12
CA ARG A 85 0.25 12.25 4.66
C ARG A 85 -0.01 10.89 4.01
N GLN A 86 0.68 9.84 4.43
CA GLN A 86 0.45 8.48 3.94
C GLN A 86 -0.89 7.95 4.43
N GLN A 87 -1.22 8.17 5.70
CA GLN A 87 -2.51 7.77 6.27
C GLN A 87 -3.66 8.36 5.45
N GLN A 88 -3.65 9.68 5.21
CA GLN A 88 -4.70 10.33 4.42
C GLN A 88 -4.84 9.73 3.02
N ARG A 89 -3.73 9.52 2.30
CA ARG A 89 -3.76 8.92 0.96
C ARG A 89 -4.30 7.50 0.96
N ILE A 90 -3.96 6.71 1.97
CA ILE A 90 -4.47 5.33 2.10
C ILE A 90 -5.97 5.37 2.43
N ILE A 91 -6.42 6.29 3.30
CA ILE A 91 -7.83 6.49 3.64
C ILE A 91 -8.64 6.88 2.40
N ASP A 92 -8.18 7.87 1.63
CA ASP A 92 -8.87 8.34 0.41
C ASP A 92 -9.01 7.21 -0.63
N ALA A 93 -7.97 6.38 -0.76
CA ALA A 93 -8.00 5.21 -1.62
C ALA A 93 -8.92 4.11 -1.09
N ALA A 94 -8.95 3.88 0.24
CA ALA A 94 -9.83 2.91 0.87
C ALA A 94 -11.30 3.28 0.69
N GLN A 95 -11.65 4.56 0.84
CA GLN A 95 -12.99 5.07 0.56
C GLN A 95 -13.40 4.80 -0.89
N GLY A 96 -12.55 5.14 -1.86
CA GLY A 96 -12.81 4.86 -3.27
C GLY A 96 -12.98 3.36 -3.56
N TRP A 97 -12.18 2.52 -2.89
CA TRP A 97 -12.30 1.07 -3.01
C TRP A 97 -13.63 0.55 -2.45
N LEU A 98 -14.06 1.03 -1.28
CA LEU A 98 -15.31 0.63 -0.63
C LEU A 98 -16.55 1.04 -1.44
N VAL A 99 -16.55 2.24 -2.02
CA VAL A 99 -17.63 2.68 -2.93
C VAL A 99 -17.78 1.74 -4.12
N ALA A 100 -16.67 1.22 -4.65
CA ALA A 100 -16.69 0.28 -5.76
C ALA A 100 -17.05 -1.17 -5.36
N HIS A 101 -17.06 -1.50 -4.06
CA HIS A 101 -17.29 -2.86 -3.54
C HIS A 101 -18.30 -2.85 -2.37
N PRO A 102 -19.58 -2.51 -2.63
CA PRO A 102 -20.61 -2.38 -1.60
C PRO A 102 -20.87 -3.69 -0.82
N GLU A 103 -20.53 -4.85 -1.38
CA GLU A 103 -20.58 -6.15 -0.70
C GLU A 103 -19.63 -6.25 0.53
N HIS A 104 -18.75 -5.27 0.70
CA HIS A 104 -17.80 -5.18 1.81
C HIS A 104 -18.10 -4.05 2.80
N ALA A 105 -19.25 -3.36 2.68
CA ALA A 105 -19.59 -2.21 3.52
C ALA A 105 -19.66 -2.51 5.03
N GLU A 106 -20.13 -3.70 5.41
CA GLU A 106 -20.31 -4.13 6.80
C GLU A 106 -19.09 -4.84 7.40
N PHE A 107 -17.96 -4.84 6.69
CA PHE A 107 -16.75 -5.50 7.16
C PHE A 107 -15.98 -4.60 8.12
N GLU A 108 -15.32 -5.20 9.10
CA GLU A 108 -14.30 -4.51 9.87
C GLU A 108 -13.20 -4.02 8.94
N LEU A 109 -12.75 -2.78 9.14
CA LEU A 109 -11.68 -2.19 8.35
C LEU A 109 -10.44 -2.07 9.24
N ARG A 110 -9.27 -2.41 8.68
CA ARG A 110 -8.00 -2.21 9.38
C ARG A 110 -6.93 -1.73 8.41
N PHE A 111 -6.18 -0.74 8.86
CA PHE A 111 -5.04 -0.21 8.12
C PHE A 111 -3.78 -0.86 8.68
N ASP A 112 -3.19 -1.74 7.87
CA ASP A 112 -2.05 -2.56 8.26
C ASP A 112 -0.79 -2.07 7.53
N ALA A 113 0.36 -2.50 8.01
CA ALA A 113 1.61 -2.35 7.30
C ALA A 113 2.39 -3.67 7.23
N MET A 114 3.08 -3.86 6.12
CA MET A 114 3.97 -5.00 5.91
C MET A 114 5.40 -4.51 5.77
N LEU A 115 6.26 -4.86 6.73
CA LEU A 115 7.69 -4.55 6.66
C LEU A 115 8.43 -5.71 6.01
N ILE A 116 9.23 -5.38 5.00
CA ILE A 116 9.99 -6.35 4.20
C ILE A 116 11.46 -5.97 4.26
N ALA A 117 12.29 -6.86 4.80
CA ALA A 117 13.75 -6.74 4.76
C ALA A 117 14.37 -7.95 4.05
N PRO A 118 15.59 -7.84 3.52
CA PRO A 118 16.36 -8.98 3.02
C PRO A 118 16.57 -10.04 4.12
N ARG A 119 16.53 -11.33 3.73
CA ARG A 119 16.81 -12.48 4.62
C ARG A 119 15.94 -12.62 5.88
N SER A 120 14.87 -11.83 6.00
CA SER A 120 13.91 -11.91 7.11
C SER A 120 12.51 -12.28 6.62
N LEU A 121 11.72 -12.95 7.45
CA LEU A 121 10.29 -13.11 7.17
C LEU A 121 9.59 -11.74 7.22
N PRO A 122 8.56 -11.50 6.38
CA PRO A 122 7.76 -10.29 6.47
C PRO A 122 7.19 -10.05 7.89
N ARG A 123 7.31 -8.83 8.39
CA ARG A 123 6.68 -8.42 9.66
C ARG A 123 5.38 -7.69 9.35
N HIS A 124 4.27 -8.31 9.73
CA HIS A 124 2.93 -7.75 9.55
C HIS A 124 2.54 -6.98 10.82
N VAL A 125 2.53 -5.65 10.71
CA VAL A 125 2.07 -4.72 11.75
C VAL A 125 0.58 -4.52 11.57
N LEU A 126 -0.21 -5.04 12.50
CA LEU A 126 -1.67 -4.91 12.48
C LEU A 126 -2.07 -3.55 13.06
N ALA A 127 -3.12 -2.93 12.52
CA ALA A 127 -3.62 -1.62 12.97
C ALA A 127 -2.47 -0.60 13.09
N ALA A 128 -1.69 -0.45 12.02
CA ALA A 128 -0.54 0.43 11.95
C ALA A 128 -0.92 1.92 12.13
N PHE A 129 -2.18 2.27 11.86
CA PHE A 129 -2.81 3.52 12.25
C PHE A 129 -4.34 3.34 12.31
N ASP A 130 -5.02 4.29 12.93
CA ASP A 130 -6.48 4.38 12.97
C ASP A 130 -6.97 5.53 12.07
N ALA A 131 -8.13 5.35 11.44
CA ALA A 131 -8.77 6.36 10.59
C ALA A 131 -9.88 7.13 11.32
N SER A 132 -10.04 6.92 12.63
CA SER A 132 -11.11 7.49 13.46
C SER A 132 -10.91 8.96 13.90
N THR A 133 -10.08 9.75 13.21
CA THR A 133 -9.84 11.17 13.55
C THR A 133 -10.62 12.12 12.66
#